data_AF-A0A7T5UNY6-F1
#
_entry.id   AF-A0A7T5UNY6-F1
#
_cell.length_a   1.000
_cell.length_b   1.000
_cell.length_c   1.000
_cell.angle_alpha   90.00
_cell.angle_beta   90.00
_cell.angle_gamma   90.00
#
_symmetry.space_group_name_H-M   'P 1'
#
loop_
_entity.id
_entity.type
_entity.pdbx_description
1 polymer ?
#
loop_
_entity_poly.entity_id
_entity_poly.type
_entity_poly.pdbx_seq_one_letter_code
_entity_poly.pdbx_strand_id
1 'polypeptide(L)'
;MKIITYPVASFVNALDLAKTVDSLGDNCAHTTCATKMGKKMSGGFKDIIASAVKYGMIKNKGGILSLTSAFKEYKLSYTPEEGKEHLIKLFLSPQLFQEIYAKYNSVGLPSPDVLEKALVREFGVPDKFATRTSTYFLNGAKYVGLLGEHNNFTSKTQPTTDVTSEQKEGTDMPHTPGLPQHESKPNDYSVQIVGPGIDTKLILTEESDFLILNAILNKVKSKLTPEKKGKIKDENPQSPA
;
A
#
# COMPACT_ATOMS: atom_id res chain seq x y z
N MET A 1 -0.97 6.33 -33.57
CA MET A 1 -1.48 5.70 -32.33
C MET A 1 -1.29 6.67 -31.18
N LYS A 2 -2.26 6.82 -30.26
CA LYS A 2 -2.05 7.60 -29.03
C LYS A 2 -1.18 6.78 -28.07
N ILE A 3 -0.04 7.32 -27.64
CA ILE A 3 0.82 6.65 -26.65
C ILE A 3 0.09 6.65 -25.31
N ILE A 4 -0.06 5.47 -24.70
CA ILE A 4 -0.66 5.34 -23.37
C ILE A 4 0.42 5.69 -22.34
N THR A 5 0.35 6.91 -21.81
CA THR A 5 1.31 7.50 -20.84
C THR A 5 1.09 7.04 -19.39
N TYR A 6 0.06 6.23 -19.14
CA TYR A 6 -0.37 5.80 -17.82
C TYR A 6 -0.39 4.27 -17.63
N PRO A 7 -0.20 3.77 -16.40
CA PRO A 7 -0.25 2.35 -16.08
C PRO A 7 -1.69 1.81 -16.14
N VAL A 8 -1.83 0.55 -16.58
CA VAL A 8 -3.12 -0.17 -16.69
C VAL A 8 -3.28 -1.28 -15.63
N ALA A 9 -2.30 -1.39 -14.73
CA ALA A 9 -2.34 -2.17 -13.50
C ALA A 9 -1.74 -1.34 -12.35
N SER A 10 -2.11 -1.66 -11.10
CA SER A 10 -1.63 -0.92 -9.93
C SER A 10 -0.11 -1.06 -9.71
N PHE A 11 0.48 -0.07 -9.03
CA PHE A 11 1.89 -0.08 -8.63
C PHE A 11 2.28 -1.35 -7.88
N VAL A 12 1.44 -1.83 -6.95
CA VAL A 12 1.68 -3.05 -6.16
C VAL A 12 1.76 -4.29 -7.07
N ASN A 13 0.83 -4.49 -8.00
CA ASN A 13 0.88 -5.63 -8.93
C ASN A 13 2.14 -5.59 -9.82
N ALA A 14 2.56 -4.40 -10.23
CA ALA A 14 3.78 -4.22 -11.01
C ALA A 14 5.05 -4.50 -10.17
N LEU A 15 5.07 -4.05 -8.92
CA LEU A 15 6.14 -4.28 -7.95
C LEU A 15 6.28 -5.77 -7.61
N ASP A 16 5.18 -6.49 -7.41
CA ASP A 16 5.19 -7.93 -7.14
C ASP A 16 5.67 -8.73 -8.36
N LEU A 17 5.35 -8.28 -9.58
CA LEU A 17 5.92 -8.86 -10.80
C LEU A 17 7.44 -8.62 -10.86
N ALA A 18 7.92 -7.42 -10.57
CA ALA A 18 9.35 -7.13 -10.54
C ALA A 18 10.10 -7.94 -9.46
N LYS A 19 9.57 -8.03 -8.23
CA LYS A 19 10.07 -8.93 -7.17
C LYS A 19 10.07 -10.39 -7.60
N THR A 20 9.10 -10.82 -8.41
CA THR A 20 9.06 -12.19 -8.94
C THR A 20 10.18 -12.42 -9.96
N VAL A 21 10.41 -11.47 -10.88
CA VAL A 21 11.55 -11.51 -11.82
C VAL A 21 12.88 -11.56 -11.06
N ASP A 22 13.03 -10.77 -9.99
CA ASP A 22 14.20 -10.79 -9.10
C ASP A 22 14.44 -12.18 -8.48
N SER A 23 13.39 -12.79 -7.92
CA SER A 23 13.44 -14.14 -7.34
C SER A 23 13.76 -15.26 -8.34
N LEU A 24 13.72 -14.96 -9.65
CA LEU A 24 14.01 -15.87 -10.75
C LEU A 24 15.39 -15.61 -11.39
N GLY A 25 16.20 -14.70 -10.83
CA GLY A 25 17.57 -14.43 -11.28
C GLY A 25 17.68 -13.27 -12.28
N ASP A 26 17.12 -12.11 -11.91
CA ASP A 26 17.07 -10.84 -12.69
C ASP A 26 16.33 -10.88 -14.04
N ASN A 27 16.20 -12.04 -14.67
CA ASN A 27 15.61 -12.22 -15.99
C ASN A 27 14.80 -13.52 -16.06
N CYS A 28 13.60 -13.48 -16.65
CA CYS A 28 12.82 -14.69 -16.86
C CYS A 28 11.84 -14.58 -18.04
N ALA A 29 11.39 -15.72 -18.58
CA ALA A 29 10.32 -15.75 -19.58
C ALA A 29 8.98 -15.34 -18.96
N HIS A 30 8.10 -14.72 -19.76
CA HIS A 30 6.77 -14.29 -19.30
C HIS A 30 5.98 -15.43 -18.65
N THR A 31 6.04 -16.64 -19.24
CA THR A 31 5.37 -17.85 -18.76
C THR A 31 5.90 -18.28 -17.39
N THR A 32 7.22 -18.33 -17.20
CA THR A 32 7.86 -18.66 -15.92
C THR A 32 7.44 -17.66 -14.83
N CYS A 33 7.43 -16.37 -15.15
CA CYS A 33 6.97 -15.33 -14.23
C CYS A 33 5.48 -15.51 -13.87
N ALA A 34 4.62 -15.74 -14.86
CA ALA A 34 3.19 -15.96 -14.63
C ALA A 34 2.95 -17.15 -13.69
N THR A 35 3.56 -18.30 -13.99
CA THR A 35 3.47 -19.51 -13.17
C THR A 35 3.96 -19.28 -11.74
N LYS A 36 5.09 -18.58 -11.56
CA LYS A 36 5.64 -18.25 -10.23
C LYS A 36 4.72 -17.31 -9.43
N MET A 37 3.98 -16.43 -10.09
CA MET A 37 2.94 -15.57 -9.47
C MET A 37 1.58 -16.27 -9.28
N GLY A 38 1.43 -17.55 -9.63
CA GLY A 38 0.14 -18.25 -9.64
C GLY A 38 -0.87 -17.71 -10.67
N LYS A 39 -0.38 -17.02 -11.71
CA LYS A 39 -1.20 -16.39 -12.76
C LYS A 39 -1.04 -17.12 -14.10
N LYS A 40 -2.02 -16.99 -14.98
CA LYS A 40 -1.95 -17.46 -16.38
C LYS A 40 -1.53 -16.31 -17.30
N MET A 41 -1.01 -16.64 -18.50
CA MET A 41 -0.70 -15.69 -19.57
C MET A 41 -1.98 -15.07 -20.17
N SER A 42 -2.64 -14.19 -19.42
CA SER A 42 -3.89 -13.51 -19.79
C SER A 42 -3.66 -12.07 -20.26
N GLY A 43 -4.72 -11.41 -20.75
CA GLY A 43 -4.70 -9.96 -21.01
C GLY A 43 -4.30 -9.17 -19.76
N GLY A 44 -4.91 -9.45 -18.60
CA GLY A 44 -4.56 -8.82 -17.34
C GLY A 44 -3.11 -9.05 -16.90
N PHE A 45 -2.49 -10.20 -17.21
CA PHE A 45 -1.06 -10.38 -16.94
C PHE A 45 -0.17 -9.54 -17.87
N LYS A 46 -0.56 -9.40 -19.15
CA LYS A 46 0.09 -8.47 -20.09
C LYS A 46 -0.05 -7.01 -19.64
N ASP A 47 -1.19 -6.64 -19.04
CA ASP A 47 -1.40 -5.30 -18.45
C ASP A 47 -0.46 -5.03 -17.28
N ILE A 48 -0.19 -6.04 -16.42
CA ILE A 48 0.79 -5.94 -15.33
C ILE A 48 2.19 -5.73 -15.91
N ILE A 49 2.63 -6.56 -16.87
CA ILE A 49 3.93 -6.37 -17.56
C ILE A 49 4.03 -4.97 -18.18
N ALA A 50 3.01 -4.55 -18.93
CA ALA A 50 2.98 -3.26 -19.61
C ALA A 50 2.93 -2.05 -18.65
N SER A 51 2.56 -2.27 -17.39
CA SER A 51 2.57 -1.25 -16.33
C SER A 51 3.89 -1.24 -15.57
N ALA A 52 4.46 -2.41 -15.27
CA ALA A 52 5.79 -2.53 -14.65
C ALA A 52 6.92 -1.97 -15.55
N VAL A 53 6.74 -2.01 -16.88
CA VAL A 53 7.59 -1.27 -17.82
C VAL A 53 7.41 0.25 -17.70
N LYS A 54 6.18 0.76 -17.51
CA LYS A 54 5.91 2.22 -17.36
C LYS A 54 6.38 2.78 -16.01
N TYR A 55 6.34 1.98 -14.95
CA TYR A 55 6.94 2.30 -13.65
C TYR A 55 8.48 2.17 -13.66
N GLY A 56 9.10 1.85 -14.81
CA GLY A 56 10.55 1.72 -14.92
C GLY A 56 11.14 0.57 -14.10
N MET A 57 10.35 -0.43 -13.69
CA MET A 57 10.80 -1.55 -12.85
C MET A 57 11.44 -2.67 -13.68
N ILE A 58 10.91 -2.90 -14.89
CA ILE A 58 11.39 -3.95 -15.79
C ILE A 58 11.51 -3.45 -17.24
N LYS A 59 12.32 -4.16 -18.02
CA LYS A 59 12.29 -4.16 -19.49
C LYS A 59 11.60 -5.43 -19.96
N ASN A 60 10.95 -5.36 -21.13
CA ASN A 60 10.35 -6.51 -21.80
C ASN A 60 10.87 -6.55 -23.24
N LYS A 61 11.63 -7.59 -23.60
CA LYS A 61 12.19 -7.78 -24.93
C LYS A 61 12.11 -9.26 -25.33
N GLY A 62 11.50 -9.54 -26.48
CA GLY A 62 11.46 -10.91 -27.04
C GLY A 62 10.78 -11.96 -26.16
N GLY A 63 9.81 -11.59 -25.31
CA GLY A 63 9.17 -12.52 -24.37
C GLY A 63 9.95 -12.76 -23.07
N ILE A 64 11.06 -12.05 -22.87
CA ILE A 64 11.86 -12.06 -21.65
C ILE A 64 11.60 -10.75 -20.87
N LEU A 65 11.38 -10.90 -19.57
CA LEU A 65 11.35 -9.82 -18.58
C LEU A 65 12.75 -9.68 -17.97
N SER A 66 13.20 -8.45 -17.76
CA SER A 66 14.52 -8.12 -17.17
C SER A 66 14.38 -6.97 -16.18
N LEU A 67 15.03 -7.02 -15.03
CA LEU A 67 15.07 -5.86 -14.12
C LEU A 67 15.78 -4.65 -14.74
N THR A 68 15.36 -3.44 -14.35
CA THR A 68 16.07 -2.19 -14.67
C THR A 68 17.11 -1.85 -13.61
N SER A 69 18.02 -0.92 -13.94
CA SER A 69 18.92 -0.32 -12.93
C SER A 69 18.14 0.38 -11.82
N ALA A 70 17.10 1.14 -12.15
CA ALA A 70 16.26 1.85 -11.17
C ALA A 70 15.58 0.90 -10.16
N PHE A 71 15.18 -0.31 -10.57
CA PHE A 71 14.67 -1.31 -9.65
C PHE A 71 15.77 -1.94 -8.79
N LYS A 72 16.97 -2.13 -9.35
CA LYS A 72 18.13 -2.63 -8.61
C LYS A 72 18.61 -1.63 -7.57
N GLU A 73 18.57 -0.33 -7.84
CA GLU A 73 18.85 0.72 -6.86
C GLU A 73 17.89 0.65 -5.66
N TYR A 74 16.57 0.47 -5.91
CA TYR A 74 15.59 0.19 -4.85
C TYR A 74 15.94 -1.06 -4.04
N LYS A 75 16.29 -2.17 -4.70
CA LYS A 75 16.65 -3.43 -4.03
C LYS A 75 17.94 -3.32 -3.20
N LEU A 76 18.90 -2.51 -3.65
CA LEU A 76 20.21 -2.35 -3.04
C LEU A 76 20.29 -1.19 -2.03
N SER A 77 19.17 -0.53 -1.75
CA SER A 77 19.10 0.55 -0.76
C SER A 77 19.51 0.06 0.63
N TYR A 78 20.39 0.82 1.29
CA TYR A 78 20.96 0.50 2.60
C TYR A 78 20.03 0.86 3.75
N THR A 79 19.12 1.83 3.57
CA THR A 79 18.15 2.23 4.59
C THR A 79 16.69 2.16 4.10
N PRO A 80 15.71 2.01 5.00
CA PRO A 80 14.29 2.07 4.66
C PRO A 80 13.89 3.39 3.97
N GLU A 81 14.52 4.50 4.36
CA GLU A 81 14.27 5.85 3.81
C GLU A 81 14.76 5.94 2.37
N GLU A 82 15.98 5.47 2.08
CA GLU A 82 16.53 5.39 0.72
C GLU A 82 15.64 4.50 -0.17
N GLY A 83 15.25 3.33 0.34
CA GLY A 83 14.31 2.43 -0.36
C GLY A 83 12.96 3.11 -0.66
N LYS A 84 12.43 3.91 0.27
CA LYS A 84 11.22 4.73 0.05
C LYS A 84 11.44 5.76 -1.05
N GLU A 85 12.60 6.43 -1.09
CA GLU A 85 12.91 7.39 -2.16
C GLU A 85 12.94 6.74 -3.54
N HIS A 86 13.55 5.55 -3.67
CA HIS A 86 13.55 4.82 -4.94
C HIS A 86 12.16 4.30 -5.33
N LEU A 87 11.32 3.87 -4.36
CA LEU A 87 9.92 3.55 -4.64
C LEU A 87 9.12 4.75 -5.16
N ILE A 88 9.32 5.95 -4.60
CA ILE A 88 8.68 7.18 -5.08
C ILE A 88 9.16 7.50 -6.52
N LYS A 89 10.46 7.38 -6.81
CA LYS A 89 11.01 7.57 -8.17
C LYS A 89 10.39 6.59 -9.18
N LEU A 90 10.24 5.31 -8.83
CA LEU A 90 9.59 4.29 -9.68
C LEU A 90 8.09 4.59 -9.86
N PHE A 91 7.38 4.97 -8.79
CA PHE A 91 5.96 5.31 -8.85
C PHE A 91 5.69 6.52 -9.76
N LEU A 92 6.55 7.53 -9.70
CA LEU A 92 6.53 8.72 -10.55
C LEU A 92 7.28 8.54 -11.89
N SER A 93 7.56 7.30 -12.34
CA SER A 93 8.13 7.06 -13.67
C SER A 93 7.13 7.22 -14.84
N PRO A 94 5.83 6.90 -14.73
CA PRO A 94 4.87 7.16 -15.80
C PRO A 94 4.59 8.66 -15.94
N GLN A 95 4.66 9.19 -17.16
CA GLN A 95 4.48 10.62 -17.45
C GLN A 95 3.19 11.20 -16.84
N LEU A 96 2.05 10.51 -16.95
CA LEU A 96 0.80 11.00 -16.34
C LEU A 96 0.95 11.23 -14.83
N PHE A 97 1.66 10.34 -14.13
CA PHE A 97 1.80 10.43 -12.67
C PHE A 97 2.75 11.58 -12.28
N GLN A 98 3.73 11.91 -13.13
CA GLN A 98 4.55 13.12 -13.00
C GLN A 98 3.70 14.38 -13.16
N GLU A 99 2.83 14.43 -14.17
CA GLU A 99 1.97 15.58 -14.45
C GLU A 99 0.94 15.81 -13.32
N ILE A 100 0.32 14.75 -12.79
CA ILE A 100 -0.56 14.83 -11.61
C ILE A 100 0.23 15.33 -10.40
N TYR A 101 1.40 14.76 -10.12
CA TYR A 101 2.23 15.20 -8.99
C TYR A 101 2.65 16.66 -9.12
N ALA A 102 3.16 17.08 -10.27
CA ALA A 102 3.59 18.45 -10.53
C ALA A 102 2.45 19.46 -10.41
N LYS A 103 1.22 19.10 -10.77
CA LYS A 103 0.05 19.97 -10.63
C LYS A 103 -0.43 20.10 -9.18
N TYR A 104 -0.40 19.03 -8.39
CA TYR A 104 -1.08 18.97 -7.10
C TYR A 104 -0.15 18.97 -5.88
N ASN A 105 1.17 18.83 -6.03
CA ASN A 105 2.12 18.77 -4.90
C ASN A 105 2.06 19.99 -3.96
N SER A 106 1.76 21.17 -4.49
CA SER A 106 1.74 22.45 -3.76
C SER A 106 0.35 22.86 -3.28
N VAL A 107 -0.72 22.25 -3.80
CA VAL A 107 -2.12 22.65 -3.55
C VAL A 107 -2.97 21.54 -2.91
N GLY A 108 -2.41 20.33 -2.77
CA GLY A 108 -3.14 19.14 -2.32
C GLY A 108 -3.85 18.42 -3.47
N LEU A 109 -4.13 17.14 -3.27
CA LEU A 109 -4.87 16.33 -4.24
C LEU A 109 -6.38 16.61 -4.11
N PRO A 110 -7.13 16.83 -5.20
CA PRO A 110 -8.59 16.95 -5.14
C PRO A 110 -9.24 15.63 -4.71
N SER A 111 -10.54 15.67 -4.36
CA SER A 111 -11.32 14.47 -4.06
C SER A 111 -11.33 13.47 -5.24
N PRO A 112 -11.53 12.16 -5.00
CA PRO A 112 -11.42 11.14 -6.05
C PRO A 112 -12.28 11.42 -7.29
N ASP A 113 -13.53 11.85 -7.11
CA ASP A 113 -14.46 12.17 -8.22
C ASP A 113 -14.01 13.38 -9.05
N VAL A 114 -13.34 14.34 -8.41
CA VAL A 114 -12.80 15.55 -9.08
C VAL A 114 -11.50 15.21 -9.79
N LEU A 115 -10.63 14.39 -9.17
CA LEU A 115 -9.44 13.86 -9.81
C LEU A 115 -9.79 13.06 -11.07
N GLU A 116 -10.79 12.18 -11.01
CA GLU A 116 -11.27 11.42 -12.16
C GLU A 116 -11.72 12.32 -13.32
N LYS A 117 -12.56 13.33 -13.03
CA LYS A 117 -13.01 14.31 -14.03
C LYS A 117 -11.84 15.12 -14.61
N ALA A 118 -10.84 15.44 -13.79
CA ALA A 118 -9.61 16.09 -14.22
C ALA A 118 -8.79 15.19 -15.17
N LEU A 119 -8.62 13.89 -14.85
CA LEU A 119 -7.94 12.92 -15.72
C LEU A 119 -8.53 12.90 -17.14
N VAL A 120 -9.86 12.97 -17.27
CA VAL A 120 -10.54 13.02 -18.57
C VAL A 120 -10.32 14.37 -19.26
N ARG A 121 -10.64 15.47 -18.57
CA ARG A 121 -10.74 16.81 -19.18
C ARG A 121 -9.40 17.49 -19.43
N GLU A 122 -8.43 17.26 -18.56
CA GLU A 122 -7.16 18.00 -18.53
C GLU A 122 -5.99 17.13 -19.01
N PHE A 123 -5.94 15.88 -18.55
CA PHE A 123 -4.86 14.94 -18.90
C PHE A 123 -5.21 14.02 -20.08
N GLY A 124 -6.43 14.12 -20.62
CA GLY A 124 -6.86 13.39 -21.81
C GLY A 124 -6.89 11.86 -21.67
N VAL A 125 -7.06 11.35 -20.45
CA VAL A 125 -7.31 9.93 -20.17
C VAL A 125 -8.72 9.60 -20.70
N PRO A 126 -8.91 8.52 -21.48
CA PRO A 126 -10.24 8.11 -21.91
C PRO A 126 -11.12 7.78 -20.70
N ASP A 127 -12.34 8.30 -20.69
CA ASP A 127 -13.35 8.18 -19.62
C ASP A 127 -13.42 6.79 -18.97
N LYS A 128 -13.58 5.73 -19.77
CA LYS A 128 -13.57 4.32 -19.36
C LYS A 128 -12.34 3.81 -18.59
N PHE A 129 -11.28 4.61 -18.51
CA PHE A 129 -10.06 4.32 -17.75
C PHE A 129 -9.80 5.32 -16.61
N ALA A 130 -10.57 6.40 -16.51
CA ALA A 130 -10.30 7.49 -15.58
C ALA A 130 -10.44 7.04 -14.12
N THR A 131 -11.56 6.40 -13.74
CA THR A 131 -11.79 5.79 -12.41
C THR A 131 -10.63 4.88 -12.01
N ARG A 132 -10.28 3.94 -12.88
CA ARG A 132 -9.23 2.94 -12.61
C ARG A 132 -7.85 3.59 -12.48
N THR A 133 -7.58 4.64 -13.26
CA THR A 133 -6.30 5.37 -13.24
C THR A 133 -6.19 6.26 -12.00
N SER A 134 -7.28 6.89 -11.54
CA SER A 134 -7.31 7.66 -10.29
C SER A 134 -7.08 6.74 -9.10
N THR A 135 -7.74 5.57 -9.04
CA THR A 135 -7.47 4.54 -8.00
C THR A 135 -6.01 4.09 -8.00
N TYR A 136 -5.40 3.89 -9.16
CA TYR A 136 -3.99 3.48 -9.26
C TYR A 136 -3.00 4.56 -8.84
N PHE A 137 -3.31 5.83 -9.11
CA PHE A 137 -2.53 6.94 -8.58
C PHE A 137 -2.69 7.04 -7.05
N LEU A 138 -3.92 7.10 -6.54
CA LEU A 138 -4.22 7.23 -5.11
C LEU A 138 -3.59 6.12 -4.28
N ASN A 139 -3.85 4.85 -4.63
CA ASN A 139 -3.39 3.71 -3.85
C ASN A 139 -1.87 3.53 -3.99
N GLY A 140 -1.29 3.82 -5.16
CA GLY A 140 0.15 3.79 -5.35
C GLY A 140 0.88 4.89 -4.58
N ALA A 141 0.36 6.11 -4.58
CA ALA A 141 0.93 7.26 -3.88
C ALA A 141 0.84 7.09 -2.35
N LYS A 142 -0.25 6.52 -1.84
CA LYS A 142 -0.35 6.07 -0.43
C LYS A 142 0.67 4.97 -0.12
N TYR A 143 0.77 3.94 -0.97
CA TYR A 143 1.69 2.82 -0.78
C TYR A 143 3.17 3.24 -0.70
N VAL A 144 3.62 4.18 -1.53
CA VAL A 144 4.99 4.72 -1.46
C VAL A 144 5.16 5.83 -0.41
N GLY A 145 4.11 6.12 0.38
CA GLY A 145 4.10 7.15 1.42
C GLY A 145 4.36 8.56 0.89
N LEU A 146 3.84 8.86 -0.30
CA LEU A 146 3.82 10.19 -0.94
C LEU A 146 2.55 10.97 -0.55
N LEU A 147 1.46 10.27 -0.21
CA LEU A 147 0.23 10.83 0.36
C LEU A 147 0.04 10.38 1.81
N GLY A 148 -0.43 11.29 2.66
CA GLY A 148 -0.92 11.00 4.01
C GLY A 148 -2.37 10.50 4.02
N GLU A 149 -2.92 10.28 5.22
CA GLU A 149 -4.27 9.72 5.42
C GLU A 149 -5.38 10.57 4.78
N HIS A 150 -5.20 11.89 4.70
CA HIS A 150 -6.17 12.84 4.14
C HIS A 150 -5.91 13.20 2.66
N ASN A 151 -5.16 12.39 1.91
CA ASN A 151 -4.74 12.66 0.52
C ASN A 151 -3.94 13.97 0.34
N ASN A 152 -3.37 14.51 1.42
CA ASN A 152 -2.36 15.56 1.38
C ASN A 152 -1.01 14.96 0.99
N PHE A 153 -0.22 15.69 0.18
CA PHE A 153 1.17 15.28 -0.07
C PHE A 153 2.00 15.43 1.19
N THR A 154 2.81 14.41 1.51
CA THR A 154 3.71 14.49 2.66
C THR A 154 4.88 15.40 2.29
N SER A 155 4.86 16.64 2.77
CA SER A 155 5.96 17.59 2.61
C SER A 155 7.28 16.96 3.06
N LYS A 156 8.30 16.96 2.19
CA LYS A 156 9.66 16.58 2.58
C LYS A 156 10.31 17.69 3.42
N THR A 157 9.84 17.89 4.65
CA THR A 157 10.41 18.87 5.58
C THR A 157 10.32 18.38 7.03
N GLN A 158 11.45 17.85 7.52
CA GLN A 158 11.90 17.69 8.92
C GLN A 158 10.99 17.04 9.99
N PRO A 159 11.58 16.36 10.99
CA PRO A 159 10.84 15.85 12.15
C PRO A 159 10.44 17.01 13.07
N THR A 160 9.17 17.41 13.03
CA THR A 160 8.58 18.27 14.08
C THR A 160 8.12 17.40 15.24
N THR A 161 8.94 17.35 16.29
CA THR A 161 8.45 17.13 17.65
C THR A 161 7.53 18.28 18.03
N ASP A 162 6.27 17.99 18.34
CA ASP A 162 5.43 18.81 19.23
C ASP A 162 4.59 17.83 20.06
N VAL A 163 5.04 17.54 21.28
CA VAL A 163 4.54 18.10 22.56
C VAL A 163 3.04 17.99 22.80
N THR A 164 2.74 17.20 23.82
CA THR A 164 1.62 17.30 24.76
C THR A 164 0.97 18.69 24.81
N SER A 165 -0.35 18.75 24.61
CA SER A 165 -1.18 19.84 25.11
C SER A 165 -1.92 19.37 26.36
N GLU A 166 -1.57 19.95 27.51
CA GLU A 166 -2.22 19.69 28.80
C GLU A 166 -3.61 20.34 28.89
N GLN A 167 -4.42 19.81 29.82
CA GLN A 167 -5.80 20.22 30.09
C GLN A 167 -5.93 21.68 30.56
N LYS A 168 -7.10 22.26 30.31
CA LYS A 168 -7.79 23.10 31.30
C LYS A 168 -9.19 22.53 31.57
N GLU A 169 -9.60 22.61 32.83
CA GLU A 169 -10.69 21.82 33.41
C GLU A 169 -11.66 22.72 34.21
N GLY A 170 -12.94 22.29 34.28
CA GLY A 170 -14.04 22.89 35.06
C GLY A 170 -14.87 23.95 34.31
N THR A 171 -16.21 24.03 34.43
CA THR A 171 -17.22 23.21 35.15
C THR A 171 -18.64 23.70 34.71
N ASP A 172 -19.77 22.98 34.81
CA ASP A 172 -20.10 21.60 35.22
C ASP A 172 -21.49 21.15 34.67
N MET A 173 -21.76 19.83 34.68
CA MET A 173 -23.08 19.17 34.76
C MET A 173 -24.13 19.35 33.62
N PRO A 174 -25.11 18.43 33.44
CA PRO A 174 -24.85 17.20 32.69
C PRO A 174 -25.88 16.92 31.58
N HIS A 175 -25.41 16.54 30.38
CA HIS A 175 -26.28 15.94 29.35
C HIS A 175 -25.83 14.54 28.94
N THR A 176 -26.76 13.60 29.05
CA THR A 176 -26.62 12.18 28.71
C THR A 176 -26.16 11.99 27.26
N PRO A 177 -25.18 11.13 26.95
CA PRO A 177 -24.70 10.96 25.59
C PRO A 177 -25.72 10.24 24.71
N GLY A 178 -26.42 10.99 23.85
CA GLY A 178 -27.07 10.41 22.68
C GLY A 178 -25.98 9.91 21.73
N LEU A 179 -25.86 8.59 21.57
CA LEU A 179 -24.98 8.04 20.54
C LEU A 179 -25.42 8.58 19.16
N PRO A 180 -24.49 8.97 18.27
CA PRO A 180 -24.83 9.10 16.87
C PRO A 180 -25.26 7.72 16.35
N GLN A 181 -26.56 7.55 16.11
CA GLN A 181 -27.09 6.41 15.38
C GLN A 181 -26.61 6.53 13.93
N HIS A 182 -25.47 5.90 13.64
CA HIS A 182 -25.04 5.69 12.27
C HIS A 182 -26.02 4.68 11.65
N GLU A 183 -26.88 5.16 10.74
CA GLU A 183 -27.77 4.29 9.98
C GLU A 183 -26.93 3.23 9.25
N SER A 184 -27.04 1.98 9.69
CA SER A 184 -26.34 0.85 9.07
C SER A 184 -26.97 0.59 7.72
N LYS A 185 -26.21 0.79 6.64
CA LYS A 185 -26.68 0.40 5.30
C LYS A 185 -26.76 -1.12 5.26
N PRO A 186 -27.67 -1.72 4.46
CA PRO A 186 -27.94 -3.16 4.51
C PRO A 186 -26.79 -4.09 4.06
N ASN A 187 -25.59 -3.56 3.79
CA ASN A 187 -24.37 -4.31 3.45
C ASN A 187 -23.16 -3.98 4.37
N ASP A 188 -23.33 -3.15 5.41
CA ASP A 188 -22.23 -2.79 6.33
C ASP A 188 -22.06 -3.88 7.41
N TYR A 189 -20.85 -4.42 7.58
CA TYR A 189 -20.57 -5.46 8.58
C TYR A 189 -19.92 -4.86 9.83
N SER A 190 -20.52 -4.97 11.02
CA SER A 190 -19.89 -4.52 12.27
C SER A 190 -19.21 -5.65 13.03
N VAL A 191 -17.94 -5.48 13.40
CA VAL A 191 -17.19 -6.38 14.29
C VAL A 191 -16.87 -5.66 15.59
N GLN A 192 -17.26 -6.23 16.73
CA GLN A 192 -16.83 -5.75 18.06
C GLN A 192 -15.97 -6.80 18.75
N ILE A 193 -14.86 -6.35 19.33
CA ILE A 193 -13.88 -7.17 20.05
C ILE A 193 -13.73 -6.60 21.44
N VAL A 194 -14.05 -7.41 22.46
CA VAL A 194 -13.99 -7.05 23.88
C VAL A 194 -13.09 -8.03 24.62
N GLY A 195 -12.21 -7.54 25.50
CA GLY A 195 -11.33 -8.34 26.34
C GLY A 195 -10.46 -7.49 27.27
N PRO A 196 -9.49 -8.08 27.99
CA PRO A 196 -8.64 -7.37 28.94
C PRO A 196 -7.84 -6.23 28.30
N GLY A 197 -8.27 -5.00 28.57
CA GLY A 197 -7.69 -3.77 28.02
C GLY A 197 -7.91 -3.59 26.50
N ILE A 198 -8.98 -4.15 25.95
CA ILE A 198 -9.43 -3.92 24.56
C ILE A 198 -10.96 -3.87 24.55
N ASP A 199 -11.54 -2.73 24.17
CA ASP A 199 -12.90 -2.65 23.63
C ASP A 199 -12.80 -1.88 22.32
N THR A 200 -13.22 -2.49 21.22
CA THR A 200 -13.04 -1.93 19.88
C THR A 200 -14.17 -2.40 18.97
N LYS A 201 -14.92 -1.45 18.44
CA LYS A 201 -15.94 -1.68 17.41
C LYS A 201 -15.44 -1.12 16.07
N LEU A 202 -15.44 -1.95 15.05
CA LEU A 202 -15.05 -1.64 13.68
C LEU A 202 -16.23 -1.89 12.74
N ILE A 203 -16.46 -1.00 11.79
CA ILE A 203 -17.39 -1.23 10.67
C ILE A 203 -16.54 -1.56 9.45
N LEU A 204 -16.87 -2.65 8.77
CA LEU A 204 -16.28 -3.09 7.51
C LEU A 204 -17.25 -2.69 6.39
N THR A 205 -16.79 -1.87 5.48
CA THR A 205 -17.51 -1.39 4.30
C THR A 205 -16.78 -1.74 2.99
N GLU A 206 -15.47 -1.98 3.06
CA GLU A 206 -14.62 -2.31 1.91
C GLU A 206 -13.56 -3.38 2.24
N GLU A 207 -12.97 -4.00 1.19
CA GLU A 207 -11.98 -5.08 1.34
C GLU A 207 -10.72 -4.64 2.12
N SER A 208 -10.39 -3.34 2.09
CA SER A 208 -9.30 -2.72 2.87
C SER A 208 -9.48 -2.87 4.38
N ASP A 209 -10.72 -2.84 4.88
CA ASP A 209 -11.02 -2.89 6.32
C ASP A 209 -10.57 -4.21 6.95
N PHE A 210 -10.46 -5.28 6.15
CA PHE A 210 -9.91 -6.56 6.58
C PHE A 210 -8.43 -6.45 6.98
N LEU A 211 -7.65 -5.47 6.49
CA LEU A 211 -6.28 -5.25 6.95
C LEU A 211 -6.25 -4.76 8.41
N ILE A 212 -7.15 -3.83 8.75
CA ILE A 212 -7.30 -3.29 10.11
C ILE A 212 -7.82 -4.40 11.04
N LEU A 213 -8.84 -5.15 10.59
CA LEU A 213 -9.37 -6.30 11.33
C LEU A 213 -8.28 -7.36 11.58
N ASN A 214 -7.49 -7.73 10.57
CA ASN A 214 -6.40 -8.69 10.72
C ASN A 214 -5.30 -8.18 11.67
N ALA A 215 -4.99 -6.88 11.68
CA ALA A 215 -4.05 -6.30 12.64
C ALA A 215 -4.56 -6.41 14.09
N ILE A 216 -5.85 -6.11 14.32
CA ILE A 216 -6.49 -6.25 15.64
C ILE A 216 -6.53 -7.73 16.07
N LEU A 217 -6.93 -8.63 15.17
CA LEU A 217 -6.97 -10.08 15.44
C LEU A 217 -5.57 -10.65 15.74
N ASN A 218 -4.52 -10.19 15.04
CA ASN A 218 -3.13 -10.58 15.36
C ASN A 218 -2.71 -10.09 16.75
N LYS A 219 -3.10 -8.88 17.15
CA LYS A 219 -2.86 -8.33 18.50
C LYS A 219 -3.59 -9.13 19.59
N VAL A 220 -4.81 -9.58 19.32
CA VAL A 220 -5.57 -10.47 20.22
C VAL A 220 -4.92 -11.86 20.29
N LYS A 221 -4.55 -12.44 19.14
CA LYS A 221 -3.88 -13.75 19.06
C LYS A 221 -2.58 -13.77 19.87
N SER A 222 -1.76 -12.72 19.74
CA SER A 222 -0.53 -12.56 20.54
C SER A 222 -0.77 -12.46 22.04
N LYS A 223 -1.95 -12.01 22.50
CA LYS A 223 -2.33 -11.99 23.92
C LYS A 223 -2.91 -13.33 24.41
N LEU A 224 -3.39 -14.19 23.51
CA LEU A 224 -4.01 -15.48 23.85
C LEU A 224 -3.03 -16.66 23.84
N THR A 225 -1.89 -16.56 23.15
CA THR A 225 -0.83 -17.56 23.19
C THR A 225 0.24 -17.20 24.22
N PRO A 226 0.28 -17.84 25.42
CA PRO A 226 1.40 -17.67 26.33
C PRO A 226 2.67 -18.29 25.73
N GLU A 227 3.76 -17.52 25.66
CA GLU A 227 5.03 -18.01 25.14
C GLU A 227 5.60 -19.16 25.98
N LYS A 228 5.83 -20.31 25.35
CA LYS A 228 6.64 -21.39 25.93
C LYS A 228 8.11 -20.98 25.92
N LYS A 229 8.59 -20.29 26.97
CA LYS A 229 10.02 -20.19 27.25
C LYS A 229 10.58 -21.59 27.53
N GLY A 230 11.28 -22.14 26.54
CA GLY A 230 11.88 -23.47 26.62
C GLY A 230 13.05 -23.51 27.61
N LYS A 231 13.01 -24.47 28.53
CA LYS A 231 14.14 -24.81 29.40
C LYS A 231 15.29 -25.37 28.56
N ILE A 232 16.51 -24.89 28.79
CA ILE A 232 17.71 -25.73 28.63
C ILE A 232 17.93 -26.40 30.00
N LYS A 233 18.08 -27.72 30.00
CA LYS A 233 18.23 -28.51 31.22
C LYS A 233 19.69 -28.60 31.62
N ASP A 234 19.93 -28.69 32.92
CA ASP A 234 21.13 -29.32 33.47
C ASP A 234 21.19 -30.79 33.04
N GLU A 235 22.33 -31.24 32.53
CA GLU A 235 22.68 -32.66 32.45
C GLU A 235 24.02 -32.89 33.15
N ASN A 236 23.92 -33.39 34.39
CA ASN A 236 25.01 -34.02 35.11
C ASN A 236 25.00 -35.53 34.81
N PRO A 237 26.05 -36.10 34.20
CA PRO A 237 26.19 -37.55 34.05
C PRO A 237 27.04 -38.12 35.19
N GLN A 238 26.47 -39.03 36.00
CA GLN A 238 27.24 -39.78 36.99
C GLN A 238 27.02 -41.30 36.86
N SER A 239 28.15 -42.01 36.81
CA SER A 239 28.31 -43.47 36.92
C SER A 239 27.80 -44.33 35.74
N PRO A 240 28.32 -45.58 35.54
CA PRO A 240 29.09 -46.38 36.51
C PRO A 240 30.42 -47.00 36.02
N ALA A 241 31.31 -47.26 36.99
CA ALA A 241 32.16 -48.46 37.10
C ALA A 241 32.64 -48.58 38.56
#